data_AF-A0AAD8FH52-F1
#
_entry.id   AF-A0AAD8FH52-F1
#
_cell.length_a   1.000
_cell.length_b   1.000
_cell.length_c   1.000
_cell.angle_alpha   90.00
_cell.angle_beta   90.00
_cell.angle_gamma   90.00
#
_symmetry.space_group_name_H-M   'P 1'
#
loop_
_entity.id
_entity.type
_entity.pdbx_description
1 polymer ?
#
loop_
_entity_poly.entity_id
_entity_poly.type
_entity_poly.pdbx_seq_one_letter_code
_entity_poly.pdbx_strand_id
1 'polypeptide(L)'
;MSILTNCIPIDEHDGFCGAYKPSELYDLGQKGYFSYNSKNELSSSMKADLLVTEVFDKKNNTCASGQFDCDKNNYCISDAVTCNGYDNCGNDRDEVKGCGLTTPIIIGIVVGCICFVVLLVVIGVCIAKHR
;
A
#
# COMPACT_ATOMS: atom_id res chain seq x y z
N MET A 1 -19.85 6.80 -32.00
CA MET A 1 -19.72 5.62 -31.11
C MET A 1 -19.52 6.17 -29.70
N SER A 2 -20.62 6.48 -29.03
CA SER A 2 -20.59 7.20 -27.75
C SER A 2 -20.40 6.17 -26.65
N ILE A 3 -19.22 6.16 -26.01
CA ILE A 3 -19.09 5.57 -24.69
C ILE A 3 -19.97 6.46 -23.80
N LEU A 4 -21.14 5.95 -23.42
CA LEU A 4 -22.02 6.63 -22.48
C LEU A 4 -21.33 6.59 -21.11
N THR A 5 -20.47 7.57 -20.87
CA THR A 5 -19.90 7.98 -19.59
C THR A 5 -20.98 8.60 -18.69
N ASN A 6 -22.18 8.01 -18.64
CA ASN A 6 -23.30 8.54 -17.88
C ASN A 6 -23.56 7.70 -16.63
N CYS A 7 -22.53 7.53 -15.82
CA CYS A 7 -22.78 7.47 -14.39
C CYS A 7 -22.44 8.87 -13.88
N ILE A 8 -23.49 9.61 -13.51
CA ILE A 8 -23.37 10.94 -12.95
C ILE A 8 -22.66 10.75 -11.60
N PRO A 9 -21.56 11.47 -11.29
CA PRO A 9 -20.99 11.49 -9.96
C PRO A 9 -22.06 12.07 -9.03
N ILE A 10 -22.81 11.18 -8.39
CA ILE A 10 -23.87 11.52 -7.44
C ILE A 10 -23.28 11.42 -6.05
N ASP A 11 -23.78 12.33 -5.20
CA ASP A 11 -23.33 12.70 -3.87
C ASP A 11 -22.91 11.55 -2.94
N GLU A 12 -22.31 11.94 -1.81
CA GLU A 12 -21.85 11.20 -0.63
C GLU A 12 -22.80 10.09 -0.09
N HIS A 13 -23.97 9.89 -0.69
CA HIS A 13 -24.97 8.88 -0.35
C HIS A 13 -25.32 7.86 -1.47
N ASP A 14 -24.85 8.04 -2.72
CA ASP A 14 -25.28 7.21 -3.88
C ASP A 14 -24.16 6.42 -4.60
N GLY A 15 -22.92 6.46 -4.09
CA GLY A 15 -21.81 5.62 -4.54
C GLY A 15 -20.97 6.19 -5.70
N PHE A 16 -19.80 5.59 -5.93
CA PHE A 16 -18.80 6.11 -6.88
C PHE A 16 -18.89 5.48 -8.26
N CYS A 17 -18.69 6.31 -9.28
CA CYS A 17 -18.65 5.86 -10.66
C CYS A 17 -17.62 6.65 -11.49
N GLY A 18 -16.86 5.93 -12.33
CA GLY A 18 -15.81 6.52 -13.17
C GLY A 18 -14.44 5.95 -12.83
N ALA A 19 -13.38 6.61 -13.32
CA ALA A 19 -11.99 6.17 -13.16
C ALA A 19 -11.21 7.01 -12.13
N TYR A 20 -11.89 7.74 -11.26
CA TYR A 20 -11.26 8.59 -10.24
C TYR A 20 -11.30 7.91 -8.87
N LYS A 21 -10.20 8.04 -8.11
CA LYS A 21 -10.14 7.67 -6.69
C LYS A 21 -10.87 8.76 -5.89
N PRO A 22 -11.90 8.43 -5.08
CA PRO A 22 -12.49 9.41 -4.17
C PRO A 22 -11.45 9.88 -3.15
N SER A 23 -11.51 11.16 -2.81
CA SER A 23 -10.51 11.84 -1.98
C SER A 23 -10.77 11.70 -0.47
N GLU A 24 -11.88 11.10 -0.07
CA GLU A 24 -12.30 11.02 1.33
C GLU A 24 -12.14 9.60 1.90
N LEU A 25 -11.84 9.55 3.21
CA LEU A 25 -11.91 8.32 4.01
C LEU A 25 -13.37 8.09 4.43
N TYR A 26 -13.86 6.87 4.23
CA TYR A 26 -15.21 6.48 4.63
C TYR A 26 -15.17 5.68 5.93
N ASP A 27 -15.80 6.21 6.98
CA ASP A 27 -16.00 5.49 8.24
C ASP A 27 -17.18 4.51 8.10
N LEU A 28 -16.88 3.22 8.12
CA LEU A 28 -17.87 2.14 8.07
C LEU A 28 -18.44 1.81 9.46
N GLY A 29 -17.96 2.45 10.52
CA GLY A 29 -18.21 2.07 11.91
C GLY A 29 -17.78 0.62 12.17
N GLN A 30 -18.66 -0.16 12.78
CA GLN A 30 -18.36 -1.57 13.11
C GLN A 30 -18.50 -2.54 11.93
N LYS A 31 -19.35 -2.21 10.93
CA LYS A 31 -19.67 -3.06 9.78
C LYS A 31 -20.09 -2.22 8.59
N GLY A 32 -19.54 -2.52 7.42
CA GLY A 32 -19.92 -1.92 6.16
C GLY A 32 -20.28 -2.97 5.11
N TYR A 33 -21.05 -2.56 4.09
CA TYR A 33 -21.30 -3.35 2.89
C TYR A 33 -20.90 -2.54 1.67
N PHE A 34 -20.31 -3.21 0.69
CA PHE A 34 -19.96 -2.62 -0.59
C PHE A 34 -20.82 -3.25 -1.68
N SER A 35 -21.39 -2.41 -2.53
CA SER A 35 -22.18 -2.85 -3.68
C SER A 35 -21.47 -2.42 -4.95
N TYR A 36 -21.25 -3.36 -5.86
CA TYR A 36 -20.70 -3.11 -7.19
C TYR A 36 -21.74 -3.48 -8.23
N ASN A 37 -22.11 -2.52 -9.08
CA ASN A 37 -23.03 -2.72 -10.18
C ASN A 37 -22.30 -2.48 -11.51
N SER A 38 -22.37 -3.46 -12.42
CA SER A 38 -21.79 -3.37 -13.75
C SER A 38 -22.86 -3.63 -14.81
N LYS A 39 -22.87 -2.82 -15.87
CA LYS A 39 -23.71 -3.03 -17.04
C LYS A 39 -22.94 -3.89 -18.04
N ASN A 40 -23.54 -5.01 -18.45
CA ASN A 40 -22.95 -6.03 -19.33
C ASN A 40 -22.76 -5.52 -20.78
N GLU A 41 -21.80 -4.64 -21.04
CA GLU A 41 -21.46 -4.15 -22.40
C GLU A 41 -19.99 -3.67 -22.54
N LEU A 42 -19.01 -4.27 -21.84
CA LEU A 42 -17.62 -3.78 -21.91
C LEU A 42 -16.59 -4.85 -22.29
N SER A 43 -16.09 -4.73 -23.52
CA SER A 43 -14.86 -5.33 -24.05
C SER A 43 -13.57 -4.84 -23.34
N SER A 44 -13.65 -4.35 -22.11
CA SER A 44 -12.50 -3.87 -21.32
C SER A 44 -12.75 -4.11 -19.83
N SER A 45 -11.84 -4.84 -19.20
CA SER A 45 -11.89 -5.17 -17.77
C SER A 45 -11.60 -3.90 -16.95
N MET A 46 -12.65 -3.23 -16.47
CA MET A 46 -12.51 -2.21 -15.43
C MET A 46 -12.34 -2.89 -14.08
N LYS A 47 -11.37 -2.43 -13.30
CA LYS A 47 -11.07 -2.95 -11.95
C LYS A 47 -11.29 -1.84 -10.93
N ALA A 48 -11.78 -2.24 -9.76
CA ALA A 48 -11.88 -1.38 -8.58
C ALA A 48 -11.17 -2.10 -7.44
N ASP A 49 -10.14 -1.48 -6.89
CA ASP A 49 -9.43 -1.98 -5.71
C ASP A 49 -10.00 -1.28 -4.48
N LEU A 50 -10.35 -2.07 -3.46
CA LEU A 50 -10.87 -1.59 -2.20
C LEU A 50 -9.88 -1.91 -1.09
N LEU A 51 -9.39 -0.87 -0.42
CA LEU A 51 -8.58 -1.00 0.80
C LEU A 51 -9.47 -0.70 2.00
N VAL A 52 -9.54 -1.65 2.93
CA VAL A 52 -10.23 -1.50 4.21
C VAL A 52 -9.22 -1.67 5.32
N THR A 53 -9.11 -0.66 6.17
CA THR A 53 -8.17 -0.61 7.30
C THR A 53 -8.96 -0.48 8.58
N GLU A 54 -8.61 -1.27 9.59
CA GLU A 54 -9.09 -1.03 10.95
C GLU A 54 -8.41 0.23 11.53
N VAL A 55 -9.22 1.17 12.01
CA VAL A 55 -8.78 2.42 12.61
C VAL A 55 -9.19 2.51 14.08
N PHE A 56 -8.39 3.20 14.87
CA PHE A 56 -8.61 3.43 16.30
C PHE A 56 -8.55 4.93 16.60
N ASP A 57 -9.52 5.46 17.35
CA ASP A 57 -9.46 6.87 17.77
C ASP A 57 -8.28 7.13 18.71
N LYS A 58 -7.64 8.29 18.53
CA LYS A 58 -6.61 8.76 19.45
C LYS A 58 -7.19 9.00 20.84
N LYS A 59 -6.54 8.45 21.87
CA LYS A 59 -6.84 8.79 23.27
C LYS A 59 -5.82 9.82 23.75
N ASN A 60 -6.26 11.00 24.16
CA ASN A 60 -5.39 12.13 24.57
C ASN A 60 -4.32 12.50 23.51
N ASN A 61 -4.69 12.55 22.23
CA ASN A 61 -3.77 12.78 21.10
C ASN A 61 -2.65 11.73 20.96
N THR A 62 -2.81 10.56 21.55
CA THR A 62 -1.83 9.46 21.47
C THR A 62 -2.48 8.17 21.03
N CYS A 63 -1.70 7.35 20.33
CA CYS A 63 -2.04 5.98 19.99
C CYS A 63 -1.60 5.03 21.12
N ALA A 64 -2.33 3.93 21.29
CA ALA A 64 -1.96 2.90 22.26
C ALA A 64 -0.71 2.12 21.80
N SER A 65 -0.11 1.34 22.69
CA SER A 65 0.98 0.44 22.30
C SER A 65 0.52 -0.56 21.23
N GLY A 66 1.33 -0.73 20.19
CA GLY A 66 1.00 -1.57 19.03
C GLY A 66 0.14 -0.87 17.97
N GLN A 67 -0.06 0.44 18.09
CA GLN A 67 -0.76 1.26 17.11
C GLN A 67 0.17 2.32 16.52
N PHE A 68 -0.01 2.59 15.24
CA PHE A 68 0.74 3.57 14.48
C PHE A 68 -0.04 4.88 14.35
N ASP A 69 0.65 6.00 14.56
CA ASP A 69 0.07 7.34 14.47
C ASP A 69 0.11 7.91 13.04
N CYS A 70 -1.07 8.00 12.43
CA CYS A 70 -1.33 8.63 11.12
C CYS A 70 -1.24 10.18 11.12
N ASP A 71 -0.69 10.77 12.19
CA ASP A 71 -0.42 12.19 12.38
C ASP A 71 -1.70 13.04 12.48
N LYS A 72 -2.15 13.61 11.36
CA LYS A 72 -3.21 14.61 11.32
C LYS A 72 -4.61 14.02 11.31
N ASN A 73 -4.74 12.72 11.11
CA ASN A 73 -6.03 12.13 10.83
C ASN A 73 -6.84 11.77 12.08
N ASN A 74 -6.40 12.17 13.28
CA ASN A 74 -7.04 11.88 14.59
C ASN A 74 -7.31 10.40 14.90
N TYR A 75 -6.93 9.47 14.02
CA TYR A 75 -6.95 8.04 14.22
C TYR A 75 -5.54 7.44 14.16
N CYS A 76 -5.48 6.21 14.61
CA CYS A 76 -4.33 5.33 14.59
C CYS A 76 -4.70 4.06 13.83
N ILE A 77 -3.71 3.37 13.29
CA ILE A 77 -3.90 2.06 12.65
C ILE A 77 -3.09 1.00 13.42
N SER A 78 -3.27 -0.28 13.10
CA SER A 78 -2.41 -1.33 13.68
C SER A 78 -0.97 -1.18 13.17
N ASP A 79 0.02 -1.34 14.06
CA ASP A 79 1.44 -1.37 13.63
C ASP A 79 1.71 -2.50 12.60
N ALA A 80 0.90 -3.56 12.59
CA ALA A 80 1.06 -4.69 11.68
C ALA A 80 0.74 -4.36 10.22
N VAL A 81 0.03 -3.26 9.95
CA VAL A 81 -0.27 -2.80 8.59
C VAL A 81 0.67 -1.68 8.14
N THR A 82 1.72 -1.38 8.90
CA THR A 82 2.78 -0.46 8.44
C THR A 82 3.73 -1.18 7.48
N CYS A 83 4.27 -0.45 6.49
CA CYS A 83 5.24 -0.96 5.52
C CYS A 83 4.74 -2.16 4.69
N ASN A 84 3.44 -2.23 4.41
CA ASN A 84 2.81 -3.35 3.70
C ASN A 84 2.60 -3.06 2.20
N GLY A 85 2.93 -1.84 1.74
CA GLY A 85 2.75 -1.37 0.37
C GLY A 85 1.40 -0.71 0.08
N TYR A 86 0.55 -0.49 1.09
CA TYR A 86 -0.75 0.15 0.97
C TYR A 86 -0.81 1.40 1.84
N ASP A 87 -1.42 2.47 1.31
CA ASP A 87 -1.62 3.71 2.06
C ASP A 87 -2.79 3.56 3.05
N ASN A 88 -2.52 2.96 4.22
CA ASN A 88 -3.55 2.74 5.24
C ASN A 88 -3.88 4.03 6.01
N CYS A 89 -2.96 4.99 6.10
CA CYS A 89 -3.21 6.30 6.71
C CYS A 89 -3.85 7.33 5.75
N GLY A 90 -3.97 7.06 4.45
CA GLY A 90 -4.43 8.05 3.45
C GLY A 90 -3.44 9.20 3.21
N ASN A 91 -2.20 9.09 3.70
CA ASN A 91 -1.14 10.07 3.57
C ASN A 91 0.26 9.46 3.43
N ASP A 92 0.33 8.16 3.11
CA ASP A 92 1.53 7.32 2.92
C ASP A 92 2.47 7.25 4.14
N ARG A 93 2.08 7.79 5.29
CA ARG A 93 2.98 7.90 6.44
C ARG A 93 3.37 6.54 7.00
N ASP A 94 2.43 5.61 7.04
CA ASP A 94 2.61 4.21 7.43
C ASP A 94 3.54 3.43 6.51
N GLU A 95 3.77 3.92 5.28
CA GLU A 95 4.68 3.33 4.30
C GLU A 95 6.04 4.02 4.22
N VAL A 96 6.16 5.23 4.76
CA VAL A 96 7.40 6.02 4.73
C VAL A 96 8.11 6.00 6.09
N LYS A 97 7.36 6.13 7.18
CA LYS A 97 7.93 6.35 8.51
C LYS A 97 8.22 5.02 9.20
N GLY A 98 9.50 4.71 9.38
CA GLY A 98 9.92 3.48 10.05
C GLY A 98 10.08 2.28 9.09
N CYS A 99 9.67 2.44 7.82
CA CYS A 99 9.89 1.49 6.73
C CYS A 99 11.30 1.61 6.17
N GLY A 100 12.30 1.39 7.02
CA GLY A 100 13.67 1.17 6.58
C GLY A 100 13.84 -0.27 6.13
N LEU A 101 14.66 -0.51 5.10
CA LEU A 101 15.23 -1.83 4.85
C LEU A 101 15.80 -2.30 6.19
N THR A 102 15.21 -3.36 6.77
CA THR A 102 15.60 -3.78 8.11
C THR A 102 17.11 -4.01 8.13
N THR A 103 17.78 -3.61 9.21
CA THR A 103 19.22 -3.80 9.39
C THR A 103 19.73 -5.19 8.93
N PRO A 104 19.02 -6.32 9.18
CA PRO A 104 19.42 -7.62 8.63
C PRO A 104 19.40 -7.72 7.09
N ILE A 105 18.45 -7.10 6.40
CA ILE A 105 18.39 -7.11 4.92
C ILE A 105 19.59 -6.35 4.34
N ILE A 106 19.94 -5.19 4.91
CA ILE A 106 21.10 -4.41 4.47
C ILE A 106 22.39 -5.21 4.63
N ILE A 107 22.58 -5.87 5.78
CA ILE A 107 23.75 -6.71 6.04
C ILE A 107 23.81 -7.87 5.04
N GLY A 108 22.67 -8.50 4.75
CA GLY A 108 22.57 -9.58 3.77
C GLY A 108 22.99 -9.15 2.36
N ILE A 109 22.54 -7.98 1.91
CA ILE A 109 22.91 -7.44 0.60
C ILE A 109 24.40 -7.14 0.53
N VAL A 110 24.97 -6.48 1.56
CA VAL A 110 26.40 -6.14 1.58
C VAL A 110 27.27 -7.39 1.56
N VAL A 111 26.99 -8.38 2.42
CA VAL A 111 27.75 -9.64 2.46
C VAL A 111 27.57 -10.42 1.16
N GLY A 112 26.35 -10.47 0.61
CA GLY A 112 26.07 -11.13 -0.67
C GLY A 112 26.87 -10.53 -1.82
N CYS A 113 26.91 -9.19 -1.93
CA CYS A 113 27.70 -8.50 -2.94
C CYS A 113 29.20 -8.76 -2.80
N ILE A 114 29.73 -8.74 -1.57
CA ILE A 114 31.14 -9.02 -1.31
C ILE A 114 31.50 -10.46 -1.73
N CYS A 115 30.69 -11.44 -1.33
CA CYS A 115 30.89 -12.84 -1.70
C CYS A 115 30.82 -13.04 -3.21
N PHE A 116 29.87 -12.39 -3.90
CA PHE A 116 29.74 -12.48 -5.35
C PHE A 116 30.96 -11.91 -6.08
N VAL A 117 31.45 -10.74 -5.67
CA VAL A 117 32.66 -10.13 -6.23
C VAL A 117 33.88 -11.03 -6.02
N VAL A 118 34.07 -11.58 -4.82
CA VAL A 118 35.16 -12.52 -4.53
C VAL A 118 35.07 -13.75 -5.41
N LEU A 119 33.88 -14.31 -5.60
CA LEU A 119 33.66 -15.48 -6.43
C LEU A 119 33.97 -15.20 -7.90
N LEU A 120 33.58 -14.04 -8.43
CA LEU A 120 33.95 -13.62 -9.79
C LEU A 120 35.46 -13.46 -9.96
N VAL A 121 36.16 -12.90 -8.97
CA VAL A 121 37.63 -12.77 -8.98
C VAL A 121 38.29 -14.15 -8.99
N VAL A 122 37.84 -15.08 -8.14
CA VAL A 122 38.37 -16.45 -8.09
C VAL A 122 38.14 -17.17 -9.43
N ILE A 123 36.93 -17.11 -9.98
CA ILE A 123 36.62 -17.68 -11.30
C ILE A 123 37.53 -17.06 -12.37
N GLY A 124 37.69 -15.74 -12.38
CA GLY A 124 38.57 -15.04 -13.32
C GLY A 124 40.01 -15.52 -13.25
N VAL A 125 40.56 -15.68 -12.03
CA VAL A 125 41.92 -16.22 -11.80
C VAL A 125 42.02 -17.68 -12.24
N CYS A 126 41.03 -18.52 -11.95
CA CYS A 126 40.99 -19.91 -12.38
C CYS A 126 41.01 -20.04 -13.91
N ILE A 127 40.19 -19.24 -14.60
CA ILE A 127 40.14 -19.22 -16.07
C ILE A 127 41.47 -18.71 -16.64
N ALA A 128 42.05 -17.65 -16.08
CA ALA A 128 43.33 -17.10 -16.53
C ALA A 128 44.51 -18.06 -16.32
N LYS A 129 44.47 -18.89 -15.27
CA LYS A 129 45.50 -19.89 -14.97
C LYS A 129 45.38 -21.15 -15.83
N HIS A 130 44.17 -21.50 -16.28
CA HIS A 130 43.90 -22.69 -17.11
C HIS A 130 44.04 -22.43 -18.62
N ARG A 131 44.42 -21.20 -19.00
CA ARG A 131 44.65 -20.76 -20.37
C ARG A 131 46.15 -20.57 -20.59
#